data_AF-A0A182GEL9-F1
#
_entry.id   AF-A0A182GEL9-F1
#
_cell.length_a   1.000
_cell.length_b   1.000
_cell.length_c   1.000
_cell.angle_alpha   90.00
_cell.angle_beta   90.00
_cell.angle_gamma   90.00
#
_symmetry.space_group_name_H-M   'P 1'
#
loop_
_entity.id
_entity.type
_entity.pdbx_description
1 polymer ?
#
loop_
_entity_poly.entity_id
_entity_poly.type
_entity_poly.pdbx_seq_one_letter_code
_entity_poly.pdbx_strand_id
1 'polypeptide(L)'
;MVNKKLLHPESKDKTGAPATQEIVSCIEQLKSTHTHYTALYASWEKWANYILAHPGDVRPNLMKDAPPDEYLHLFRSVPVSEVHRLQATRHGLQVAYNIVESISSSINTLCDRVDSVAINVAEVQLQAHEMKAQVRASHSLLQAMEASLPPEESEFSRKLASKVTDAIDVDHQE
;
A
#
# COMPACT_ATOMS: atom_id res chain seq x y z
N MET A 1 36.92 -56.91 -18.10
CA MET A 1 36.95 -55.43 -18.17
C MET A 1 35.53 -54.93 -17.91
N VAL A 2 35.32 -54.22 -16.80
CA VAL A 2 34.01 -53.80 -16.31
C VAL A 2 33.58 -52.54 -17.05
N ASN A 3 32.49 -52.62 -17.81
CA ASN A 3 31.90 -51.50 -18.54
C ASN A 3 31.10 -50.63 -17.55
N LYS A 4 31.80 -49.82 -16.75
CA LYS A 4 31.21 -48.78 -15.89
C LYS A 4 30.87 -47.57 -16.76
N LYS A 5 29.70 -47.56 -17.40
CA LYS A 5 29.12 -46.32 -17.94
C LYS A 5 27.62 -46.47 -18.11
N LEU A 6 26.91 -45.41 -17.71
CA LEU A 6 25.46 -45.15 -17.77
C LEU A 6 24.65 -45.48 -16.51
N LEU A 7 25.05 -44.89 -15.38
CA LEU A 7 24.10 -44.37 -14.40
C LEU A 7 24.14 -42.84 -14.56
N HIS A 8 22.99 -42.19 -14.65
CA HIS A 8 22.76 -40.75 -14.88
C HIS A 8 22.70 -40.33 -16.36
N PRO A 9 21.48 -40.08 -16.83
CA PRO A 9 21.07 -38.69 -16.98
C PRO A 9 19.73 -38.45 -16.28
N GLU A 10 19.77 -38.12 -14.98
CA GLU A 10 18.64 -37.42 -14.37
C GLU A 10 18.80 -35.94 -14.68
N SER A 11 17.72 -35.33 -15.13
CA SER A 11 17.64 -33.96 -15.62
C SER A 11 17.84 -32.98 -14.46
N LYS A 12 19.09 -32.78 -14.03
CA LYS A 12 19.46 -31.74 -13.08
C LYS A 12 19.46 -30.39 -13.79
N ASP A 13 18.76 -29.42 -13.22
CA ASP A 13 18.82 -28.06 -13.73
C ASP A 13 20.22 -27.48 -13.51
N LYS A 14 20.59 -26.40 -14.22
CA LYS A 14 21.98 -25.86 -14.28
C LYS A 14 22.62 -25.49 -12.93
N THR A 15 21.87 -25.55 -11.83
CA THR A 15 22.27 -25.26 -10.44
C THR A 15 22.31 -26.50 -9.53
N GLY A 16 22.05 -27.71 -10.04
CA GLY A 16 22.12 -28.95 -9.26
C GLY A 16 20.84 -29.29 -8.46
N ALA A 17 19.78 -28.50 -8.60
CA ALA A 17 18.46 -28.81 -8.06
C ALA A 17 17.74 -29.87 -8.94
N PRO A 18 16.94 -30.77 -8.33
CA PRO A 18 16.07 -31.68 -9.08
C PRO A 18 15.08 -30.89 -9.95
N ALA A 19 14.73 -31.40 -11.13
CA ALA A 19 13.74 -30.73 -11.97
C ALA A 19 12.41 -30.61 -11.23
N THR A 20 11.72 -29.47 -11.35
CA THR A 20 10.43 -29.21 -10.68
C THR A 20 9.41 -30.32 -10.92
N GLN A 21 9.44 -30.94 -12.09
CA GLN A 21 8.57 -32.06 -12.45
C GLN A 21 8.89 -33.34 -11.66
N GLU A 22 10.16 -33.64 -11.39
CA GLU A 22 10.59 -34.79 -10.58
C GLU A 22 10.18 -34.62 -9.10
N ILE A 23 10.24 -33.40 -8.58
CA ILE A 23 9.78 -33.06 -7.22
C ILE A 23 8.28 -33.30 -7.11
N VAL A 24 7.49 -32.81 -8.06
CA VAL A 24 6.03 -33.00 -8.06
C VAL A 24 5.66 -34.49 -8.13
N SER A 25 6.28 -35.27 -9.02
CA SER A 25 6.04 -36.71 -9.11
C SER A 25 6.45 -37.45 -7.83
N CYS A 26 7.55 -37.05 -7.19
CA CYS A 26 7.98 -37.60 -5.91
C CYS A 26 6.98 -37.28 -4.79
N ILE A 27 6.45 -36.05 -4.73
CA ILE A 27 5.41 -35.65 -3.77
C ILE A 27 4.13 -36.48 -3.95
N GLU A 28 3.71 -36.72 -5.19
CA GLU A 28 2.52 -37.55 -5.48
C GLU A 28 2.71 -39.00 -5.01
N GLN A 29 3.90 -39.58 -5.25
CA GLN A 29 4.25 -40.91 -4.77
C GLN A 29 4.33 -40.99 -3.24
N LEU A 30 4.86 -39.96 -2.58
CA LEU A 30 4.90 -39.88 -1.12
C LEU A 30 3.49 -39.80 -0.52
N LYS A 31 2.61 -38.98 -1.10
CA LYS A 31 1.21 -38.86 -0.64
C LYS A 31 0.40 -40.13 -0.85
N SER A 32 0.66 -40.88 -1.92
CA SER A 32 -0.03 -42.16 -2.17
C SER A 32 0.49 -43.28 -1.27
N THR A 33 1.78 -43.29 -0.93
CA THR A 33 2.40 -44.27 -0.03
C THR A 33 2.04 -43.99 1.43
N HIS A 34 2.04 -42.72 1.82
CA HIS A 34 1.88 -42.28 3.21
C HIS A 34 0.55 -41.58 3.45
N THR A 35 -0.55 -42.27 3.15
CA THR A 35 -1.93 -41.74 3.28
C THR A 35 -2.31 -41.31 4.70
N HIS A 36 -1.58 -41.77 5.70
CA HIS A 36 -1.78 -41.46 7.12
C HIS A 36 -1.13 -40.14 7.57
N TYR A 37 -0.33 -39.50 6.72
CA TYR A 37 0.22 -38.17 6.99
C TYR A 37 -0.59 -37.08 6.29
N THR A 38 -0.78 -35.97 6.98
CA THR A 38 -1.34 -34.73 6.43
C THR A 38 -0.42 -33.57 6.77
N ALA A 39 0.01 -32.83 5.74
CA ALA A 39 0.89 -31.68 5.89
C ALA A 39 0.65 -30.64 4.78
N LEU A 40 1.15 -29.42 4.98
CA LEU A 40 1.17 -28.39 3.94
C LEU A 40 2.04 -28.84 2.75
N TYR A 41 1.76 -28.32 1.55
CA TYR A 41 2.51 -28.65 0.34
C TYR A 41 4.03 -28.46 0.52
N ALA A 42 4.43 -27.33 1.13
CA ALA A 42 5.84 -27.02 1.40
C ALA A 42 6.54 -28.08 2.29
N SER A 43 5.80 -28.75 3.18
CA SER A 43 6.35 -29.83 4.01
C SER A 43 6.63 -31.07 3.17
N TRP A 44 5.70 -31.44 2.27
CA TRP A 44 5.90 -32.54 1.32
C TRP A 44 7.05 -32.26 0.35
N GLU A 45 7.17 -31.02 -0.10
CA GLU A 45 8.26 -30.58 -0.96
C GLU A 45 9.63 -30.69 -0.29
N LYS A 46 9.75 -30.33 0.99
CA LYS A 46 11.00 -30.54 1.76
C LYS A 46 11.39 -32.01 1.83
N TRP A 47 10.42 -32.90 2.08
CA TRP A 47 10.68 -34.33 2.14
C TRP A 47 11.05 -34.94 0.78
N ALA A 48 10.36 -34.54 -0.29
CA ALA A 48 10.69 -34.95 -1.64
C ALA A 48 12.12 -34.50 -2.04
N ASN A 49 12.49 -33.26 -1.70
CA ASN A 49 13.85 -32.75 -1.93
C ASN A 49 14.90 -33.55 -1.16
N TYR A 50 14.63 -33.90 0.11
CA TYR A 50 15.53 -34.75 0.88
C TYR A 50 15.76 -36.10 0.21
N ILE A 51 14.71 -36.77 -0.28
CA ILE A 51 14.83 -38.05 -0.97
C ILE A 51 15.61 -37.89 -2.29
N LEU A 52 15.27 -36.89 -3.10
CA LEU A 52 15.89 -36.67 -4.41
C LEU A 52 17.36 -36.25 -4.31
N ALA A 53 17.77 -35.64 -3.19
CA ALA A 53 19.17 -35.33 -2.90
C ALA A 53 20.05 -36.57 -2.68
N HIS A 54 19.46 -37.73 -2.37
CA HIS A 54 20.20 -38.97 -2.14
C HIS A 54 20.43 -39.78 -3.44
N PRO A 55 21.43 -40.68 -3.46
CA PRO A 55 21.67 -41.60 -4.57
C PRO A 55 20.45 -42.48 -4.90
N GLY A 56 20.20 -42.71 -6.20
CA GLY A 56 19.00 -43.39 -6.70
C GLY A 56 18.80 -44.82 -6.18
N ASP A 57 19.85 -45.50 -5.75
CA ASP A 57 19.83 -46.81 -5.11
C ASP A 57 19.22 -46.80 -3.70
N VAL A 58 19.27 -45.66 -3.00
CA VAL A 58 18.77 -45.51 -1.62
C VAL A 58 17.37 -44.89 -1.59
N ARG A 59 16.99 -44.13 -2.64
CA ARG A 59 15.69 -43.43 -2.72
C ARG A 59 14.46 -44.34 -2.50
N PRO A 60 14.38 -45.57 -3.07
CA PRO A 60 13.21 -46.43 -2.88
C PRO A 60 13.00 -46.87 -1.43
N ASN A 61 14.07 -46.93 -0.63
CA ASN A 61 13.99 -47.22 0.79
C ASN A 61 13.54 -45.98 1.57
N LEU A 62 14.15 -44.82 1.29
CA LEU A 62 13.77 -43.53 1.91
C LEU A 62 12.31 -43.12 1.61
N MET A 63 11.76 -43.55 0.47
CA MET A 63 10.35 -43.34 0.13
C MET A 63 9.38 -44.14 1.00
N LYS A 64 9.83 -45.24 1.63
CA LYS A 64 9.02 -46.09 2.51
C LYS A 64 9.17 -45.71 3.99
N ASP A 65 10.27 -45.06 4.33
CA ASP A 65 10.55 -44.61 5.69
C ASP A 65 9.68 -43.41 6.08
N ALA A 66 9.66 -43.08 7.37
CA ALA A 66 8.99 -41.88 7.87
C ALA A 66 9.72 -40.60 7.40
N PRO A 67 9.05 -39.43 7.41
CA PRO A 67 9.72 -38.16 7.21
C PRO A 67 10.86 -37.99 8.23
N PRO A 68 12.03 -37.45 7.84
CA PRO A 68 13.10 -37.14 8.76
C PRO A 68 12.67 -36.34 10.00
N ASP A 69 13.25 -36.70 11.15
CA ASP A 69 12.89 -36.21 12.48
C ASP A 69 12.85 -34.68 12.57
N GLU A 70 13.76 -34.00 11.87
CA GLU A 70 13.87 -32.53 11.84
C GLU A 70 12.56 -31.83 11.45
N TYR A 71 11.76 -32.44 10.59
CA TYR A 71 10.51 -31.87 10.11
C TYR A 71 9.30 -32.80 10.28
N LEU A 72 9.46 -33.89 11.01
CA LEU A 72 8.34 -34.78 11.39
C LEU A 72 7.20 -34.00 12.07
N HIS A 73 7.53 -32.98 12.88
CA HIS A 73 6.56 -32.11 13.54
C HIS A 73 5.66 -31.31 12.56
N LEU A 74 6.07 -31.15 11.30
CA LEU A 74 5.27 -30.52 10.24
C LEU A 74 4.23 -31.47 9.64
N PHE A 75 4.36 -32.77 9.88
CA PHE A 75 3.46 -33.80 9.43
C PHE A 75 2.53 -34.19 10.57
N ARG A 76 1.24 -33.98 10.37
CA ARG A 76 0.22 -34.45 11.30
C ARG A 76 -0.12 -35.88 10.92
N SER A 77 0.07 -36.83 11.83
CA SER A 77 -0.62 -38.11 11.73
C SER A 77 -2.12 -37.82 11.76
N VAL A 78 -2.88 -38.34 10.81
CA VAL A 78 -4.34 -38.12 10.71
C VAL A 78 -4.96 -38.33 12.11
N PRO A 79 -5.57 -37.30 12.72
CA PRO A 79 -6.37 -37.56 13.90
C PRO A 79 -7.48 -38.49 13.45
N VAL A 80 -7.66 -39.61 14.15
CA VAL A 80 -8.61 -40.70 13.83
C VAL A 80 -10.09 -40.23 13.83
N SER A 81 -10.33 -38.92 13.94
CA SER A 81 -11.63 -38.30 14.13
C SER A 81 -11.77 -37.07 13.23
N GLU A 82 -12.61 -37.19 12.19
CA GLU A 82 -13.10 -36.11 11.33
C GLU A 82 -13.62 -34.90 12.13
N VAL A 83 -14.09 -35.12 13.37
CA VAL A 83 -14.58 -34.08 14.27
C VAL A 83 -13.49 -33.06 14.62
N HIS A 84 -12.26 -33.50 14.89
CA HIS A 84 -11.16 -32.60 15.24
C HIS A 84 -10.72 -31.76 14.03
N ARG A 85 -10.73 -32.35 12.83
CA ARG A 85 -10.47 -31.62 11.57
C ARG A 85 -11.53 -30.54 11.35
N LEU A 86 -12.80 -30.90 11.51
CA LEU A 86 -13.91 -29.96 11.35
C LEU A 86 -13.86 -28.82 12.37
N GLN A 87 -13.51 -29.10 13.63
CA GLN A 87 -13.32 -28.09 14.67
C GLN A 87 -12.17 -27.13 14.34
N ALA A 88 -11.02 -27.65 13.93
CA ALA A 88 -9.88 -26.82 13.54
C ALA A 88 -10.21 -25.91 12.34
N THR A 89 -10.90 -26.45 11.32
CA THR A 89 -11.35 -25.67 10.17
C THR A 89 -12.36 -24.60 10.56
N ARG A 90 -13.34 -24.92 11.42
CA ARG A 90 -14.30 -23.93 11.94
C ARG A 90 -13.60 -22.81 12.68
N HIS A 91 -12.64 -23.13 13.54
CA HIS A 91 -11.87 -22.12 14.25
C HIS A 91 -11.05 -21.25 13.28
N GLY A 92 -10.39 -21.86 12.29
CA GLY A 92 -9.66 -21.11 11.26
C GLY A 92 -10.57 -20.18 10.44
N LEU A 93 -11.77 -20.63 10.08
CA LEU A 93 -12.76 -19.80 9.40
C LEU A 93 -13.22 -18.63 10.28
N GLN A 94 -13.48 -18.86 11.57
CA GLN A 94 -13.86 -17.80 12.50
C GLN A 94 -12.77 -16.73 12.61
N VAL A 95 -11.50 -17.14 12.70
CA VAL A 95 -10.36 -16.21 12.67
C VAL A 95 -10.33 -15.43 11.36
N ALA A 96 -10.51 -16.10 10.22
CA ALA A 96 -10.55 -15.44 8.92
C ALA A 96 -11.71 -14.43 8.81
N TYR A 97 -12.91 -14.77 9.31
CA TYR A 97 -14.04 -13.85 9.37
C TYR A 97 -13.73 -12.60 10.20
N ASN A 98 -13.16 -12.77 11.40
CA ASN A 98 -12.79 -11.64 12.26
C ASN A 98 -11.77 -10.72 11.58
N ILE A 99 -10.80 -11.29 10.85
CA ILE A 99 -9.81 -10.50 10.09
C ILE A 99 -10.51 -9.70 8.99
N VAL A 100 -11.40 -10.34 8.21
CA VAL A 100 -12.13 -9.66 7.14
C VAL A 100 -13.03 -8.55 7.69
N GLU A 101 -13.71 -8.79 8.79
CA GLU A 101 -14.55 -7.79 9.46
C GLU A 101 -13.72 -6.60 9.97
N SER A 102 -12.56 -6.86 10.57
CA SER A 102 -11.62 -5.82 11.01
C SER A 102 -11.09 -4.99 9.85
N ILE A 103 -10.77 -5.63 8.71
CA ILE A 103 -10.32 -4.93 7.49
C ILE A 103 -11.46 -4.07 6.94
N SER A 104 -12.68 -4.61 6.86
CA SER A 104 -13.85 -3.87 6.39
C SER A 104 -14.12 -2.63 7.25
N SER A 105 -14.06 -2.76 8.58
CA SER A 105 -14.19 -1.63 9.51
C SER A 105 -13.10 -0.57 9.31
N SER A 106 -11.86 -1.01 9.09
CA SER A 106 -10.72 -0.12 8.83
C SER A 106 -10.88 0.64 7.50
N ILE A 107 -11.40 -0.01 6.47
CA ILE A 107 -11.70 0.61 5.17
C ILE A 107 -12.78 1.68 5.32
N ASN A 108 -13.88 1.37 6.00
CA ASN A 108 -14.95 2.35 6.23
C ASN A 108 -14.43 3.58 6.97
N THR A 109 -13.65 3.37 8.04
CA THR A 109 -13.02 4.47 8.79
C THR A 109 -12.10 5.31 7.91
N LEU A 110 -11.37 4.68 6.98
CA LEU A 110 -10.52 5.40 6.04
C LEU A 110 -11.34 6.23 5.05
N CYS A 111 -12.43 5.69 4.52
CA CYS A 111 -13.37 6.42 3.66
C CYS A 111 -13.93 7.66 4.38
N ASP A 112 -14.42 7.51 5.61
CA ASP A 112 -14.97 8.62 6.39
C ASP A 112 -13.93 9.74 6.62
N ARG A 113 -12.67 9.36 6.84
CA ARG A 113 -11.55 10.31 6.97
C ARG A 113 -11.25 11.04 5.67
N VAL A 114 -11.30 10.35 4.53
CA VAL A 114 -11.10 10.97 3.21
C VAL A 114 -12.22 11.97 2.92
N ASP A 115 -13.47 11.61 3.19
CA ASP A 115 -14.62 12.50 3.02
C ASP A 115 -14.50 13.74 3.92
N SER A 116 -14.07 13.56 5.17
CA SER A 116 -13.81 14.68 6.09
C SER A 116 -12.71 15.61 5.58
N VAL A 117 -11.62 15.06 5.01
CA VAL A 117 -10.56 15.86 4.40
C VAL A 117 -11.09 16.65 3.20
N ALA A 118 -11.92 16.05 2.36
CA ALA A 118 -12.51 16.74 1.21
C ALA A 118 -13.37 17.94 1.64
N ILE A 119 -14.17 17.78 2.70
CA ILE A 119 -14.96 18.86 3.29
C ILE A 119 -14.05 19.99 3.80
N ASN A 120 -13.01 19.65 4.57
CA ASN A 120 -12.08 20.64 5.11
C ASN A 120 -11.34 21.42 4.00
N VAL A 121 -10.96 20.74 2.90
CA VAL A 121 -10.33 21.39 1.74
C VAL A 121 -11.30 22.39 1.10
N ALA A 122 -12.58 22.04 0.95
CA ALA A 122 -13.58 22.95 0.41
C ALA A 122 -13.78 24.18 1.31
N GLU A 123 -13.78 23.99 2.64
CA GLU A 123 -13.88 25.09 3.60
C GLU A 123 -12.69 26.05 3.52
N VAL A 124 -11.46 25.51 3.47
CA VAL A 124 -10.25 26.32 3.31
C VAL A 124 -10.26 27.09 1.99
N GLN A 125 -10.74 26.48 0.90
CA GLN A 125 -10.91 27.17 -0.38
C GLN A 125 -11.88 28.34 -0.27
N LEU A 126 -13.02 28.15 0.39
CA LEU A 126 -14.01 29.21 0.61
C LEU A 126 -13.38 30.39 1.38
N GLN A 127 -12.70 30.11 2.49
CA GLN A 127 -12.03 31.13 3.31
C GLN A 127 -10.94 31.88 2.51
N ALA A 128 -10.16 31.16 1.70
CA ALA A 128 -9.15 31.78 0.84
C ALA A 128 -9.77 32.72 -0.20
N HIS A 129 -10.91 32.35 -0.79
CA HIS A 129 -11.66 33.19 -1.73
C HIS A 129 -12.22 34.44 -1.05
N GLU A 130 -12.77 34.30 0.14
CA GLU A 130 -13.28 35.43 0.94
C GLU A 130 -12.17 36.42 1.28
N MET A 131 -11.03 35.95 1.82
CA MET A 131 -9.88 36.79 2.11
C MET A 131 -9.37 37.51 0.85
N LYS A 132 -9.32 36.81 -0.29
CA LYS A 132 -8.92 37.42 -1.56
C LYS A 132 -9.87 38.54 -2.00
N ALA A 133 -11.18 38.36 -1.80
CA ALA A 133 -12.17 39.38 -2.07
C ALA A 133 -12.01 40.58 -1.13
N GLN A 134 -11.78 40.34 0.16
CA GLN A 134 -11.57 41.38 1.16
C GLN A 134 -10.31 42.21 0.87
N VAL A 135 -9.21 41.58 0.48
CA VAL A 135 -7.98 42.26 0.05
C VAL A 135 -8.25 43.16 -1.16
N ARG A 136 -8.96 42.64 -2.18
CA ARG A 136 -9.32 43.42 -3.37
C ARG A 136 -10.18 44.64 -3.03
N ALA A 137 -11.22 44.44 -2.21
CA ALA A 137 -12.09 45.52 -1.77
C ALA A 137 -11.31 46.60 -0.99
N SER A 138 -10.44 46.18 -0.07
CA SER A 138 -9.60 47.09 0.71
C SER A 138 -8.65 47.88 -0.18
N HIS A 139 -8.02 47.21 -1.17
CA HIS A 139 -7.14 47.87 -2.13
C HIS A 139 -7.88 48.90 -2.99
N SER A 140 -9.06 48.56 -3.52
CA SER A 140 -9.89 49.49 -4.27
C SER A 140 -10.30 50.70 -3.44
N LEU A 141 -10.61 50.51 -2.15
CA LEU A 141 -10.97 51.59 -1.24
C LEU A 141 -9.76 52.51 -0.97
N LEU A 142 -8.57 51.94 -0.74
CA LEU A 142 -7.34 52.71 -0.58
C LEU A 142 -6.98 53.52 -1.82
N GLN A 143 -7.15 52.96 -3.02
CA GLN A 143 -6.93 53.69 -4.28
C GLN A 143 -7.93 54.86 -4.45
N ALA A 144 -9.20 54.64 -4.09
CA ALA A 144 -10.19 55.72 -4.13
C ALA A 144 -9.85 56.83 -3.13
N MET A 145 -9.38 56.46 -1.92
CA MET A 145 -8.91 57.42 -0.92
C MET A 145 -7.71 58.21 -1.44
N GLU A 146 -6.70 57.54 -1.99
CA GLU A 146 -5.52 58.18 -2.59
C GLU A 146 -5.92 59.18 -3.69
N ALA A 147 -6.84 58.80 -4.58
CA ALA A 147 -7.33 59.68 -5.64
C ALA A 147 -8.13 60.90 -5.13
N SER A 148 -8.66 60.83 -3.90
CA SER A 148 -9.40 61.93 -3.26
C SER A 148 -8.54 62.84 -2.41
N LEU A 149 -7.26 62.50 -2.21
CA LEU A 149 -6.35 63.37 -1.46
C LEU A 149 -6.20 64.69 -2.22
N PRO A 150 -6.37 65.84 -1.54
CA PRO A 150 -6.15 67.12 -2.18
C PRO A 150 -4.68 67.24 -2.62
N PRO A 151 -4.40 67.95 -3.73
CA PRO A 151 -3.03 68.20 -4.13
C PRO A 151 -2.27 68.90 -3.01
N GLU A 152 -1.05 68.44 -2.72
CA GLU A 152 -0.21 69.04 -1.68
C GLU A 152 0.12 70.49 -2.06
N GLU A 153 -0.19 71.44 -1.17
CA GLU A 153 0.19 72.84 -1.37
C GLU A 153 1.70 73.02 -1.23
N SER A 154 2.39 73.01 -2.37
CA SER A 154 3.79 73.37 -2.44
C SER A 154 4.03 74.81 -1.97
N GLU A 155 5.25 75.11 -1.52
CA GLU A 155 5.65 76.47 -1.14
C GLU A 155 5.45 77.46 -2.31
N PHE A 156 5.58 76.99 -3.54
CA PHE A 156 5.30 77.74 -4.76
C PHE A 156 3.80 78.06 -4.90
N SER A 157 2.92 77.09 -4.68
CA SER A 157 1.46 77.26 -4.70
C SER A 157 1.01 78.32 -3.70
N ARG A 158 1.56 78.28 -2.47
CA ARG A 158 1.30 79.29 -1.42
C ARG A 158 1.78 80.67 -1.81
N LYS A 159 2.99 80.79 -2.36
CA LYS A 159 3.51 82.06 -2.87
C LYS A 159 2.67 82.61 -4.01
N LEU A 160 2.16 81.75 -4.90
CA LEU A 160 1.28 82.17 -5.99
C LEU A 160 -0.06 82.69 -5.44
N ALA A 161 -0.72 81.93 -4.55
CA ALA A 161 -1.98 82.35 -3.92
C ALA A 161 -1.83 83.68 -3.17
N SER A 162 -0.73 83.89 -2.45
CA SER A 162 -0.47 85.15 -1.73
C SER A 162 -0.31 86.37 -2.65
N LYS A 163 -0.08 86.16 -3.95
CA LYS A 163 0.07 87.20 -4.97
C LYS A 163 -1.21 87.42 -5.80
N VAL A 164 -2.21 86.55 -5.65
CA VAL A 164 -3.53 86.75 -6.24
C VAL A 164 -4.31 87.67 -5.31
N THR A 165 -4.39 88.94 -5.67
CA THR A 165 -5.29 89.91 -5.05
C THR A 165 -6.60 89.96 -5.82
N ASP A 166 -7.72 90.12 -5.13
CA ASP A 166 -9.03 90.33 -5.76
C ASP A 166 -8.93 91.46 -6.79
N ALA A 167 -9.11 91.10 -8.06
CA ALA A 167 -9.27 92.07 -9.13
C ALA A 167 -10.71 92.57 -9.05
N ILE A 168 -10.89 93.89 -9.06
CA ILE A 168 -12.21 94.50 -9.23
C ILE A 168 -12.74 94.01 -10.59
N ASP A 169 -13.94 93.46 -10.61
CA ASP A 169 -14.63 93.08 -11.84
C ASP A 169 -15.00 94.36 -12.60
N VAL A 170 -14.12 94.78 -13.50
CA VAL A 170 -14.26 96.02 -14.28
C VAL A 170 -15.20 95.82 -15.49
N ASP A 171 -15.60 94.58 -15.77
CA ASP A 171 -16.34 94.23 -16.99
C ASP A 171 -17.86 94.14 -16.73
N HIS A 172 -18.30 94.38 -15.48
CA HIS A 172 -19.70 94.35 -15.04
C HIS A 172 -20.19 95.69 -14.45
N GLN A 173 -19.76 96.81 -15.03
CA GLN A 173 -20.36 98.13 -14.79
C GLN A 173 -21.11 98.60 -16.04
N GLU A 174 -22.45 98.56 -15.94
CA GLU A 174 -23.52 99.11 -16.82
C GLU A 174 -23.32 99.11 -18.36
#